data_AF-A0AAD7S6T1-F1
#
_entry.id   AF-A0AAD7S6T1-F1
#
_cell.length_a   1.000
_cell.length_b   1.000
_cell.length_c   1.000
_cell.angle_alpha   90.00
_cell.angle_beta   90.00
_cell.angle_gamma   90.00
#
_symmetry.space_group_name_H-M   'P 1'
#
loop_
_entity.id
_entity.type
_entity.pdbx_description
1 polymer ?
#
loop_
_entity_poly.entity_id
_entity_poly.type
_entity_poly.pdbx_seq_one_letter_code
_entity_poly.pdbx_strand_id
1 'polypeptide(L)'
;MGSQVSSVAMSVRAGQGSDEVLVSQAVWDYLAAAGRPWLLEFQDKQGLSAGIIRRGERGGCCAVRLRPVEGGARAGSGATGGPVSPATRKAFIDLCRCARKEMSKQEGAPKRKRSLLPCVGVMEADGEGSLLPPPPPQPRRSQRQQLRCSKSADLGSVPAHGQEAPPCREPELGGVSVGEGDDVGISCSICMGEMVERTTLDRCGHAFCRSCLDRAFQVKRACPVCRLVYGQLIGNQPANGSMMVERDPDLELSGHEGHGCICIIYSFPPGVQAQEHPNPGVRYPGTDRVAYLPDNPEGNRVLGLLRRAFEQRLIFTIGTSMTTGMHNVITWNDIHHKTSIWGGPRCFGYPDPTYLVRVTEELREKGITAD
;
A
#
# COMPACT_ATOMS: atom_id res chain seq x y z
N MET A 1 -28.37 -14.49 -14.52
CA MET A 1 -27.07 -15.18 -14.37
C MET A 1 -25.98 -14.17 -14.71
N GLY A 2 -25.23 -13.69 -13.71
CA GLY A 2 -24.28 -12.59 -13.90
C GLY A 2 -22.96 -13.09 -14.48
N SER A 3 -22.50 -12.47 -15.58
CA SER A 3 -21.18 -12.73 -16.16
C SER A 3 -20.10 -12.41 -15.12
N GLN A 4 -19.26 -13.40 -14.81
CA GLN A 4 -18.04 -13.20 -14.04
C GLN A 4 -17.03 -12.46 -14.94
N VAL A 5 -16.35 -11.45 -14.40
CA VAL A 5 -15.37 -10.64 -15.13
C VAL A 5 -14.14 -10.43 -14.25
N SER A 6 -12.95 -10.57 -14.84
CA SER A 6 -11.65 -10.39 -14.18
C SER A 6 -11.56 -9.05 -13.48
N SER A 7 -11.00 -9.03 -12.26
CA SER A 7 -10.81 -7.79 -11.49
C SER A 7 -9.96 -6.74 -12.23
N VAL A 8 -9.09 -7.18 -13.14
CA VAL A 8 -8.25 -6.30 -13.98
C VAL A 8 -9.10 -5.61 -15.06
N ALA A 9 -10.10 -6.33 -15.61
CA ALA A 9 -11.09 -5.79 -16.54
C ALA A 9 -12.21 -5.00 -15.86
N MET A 10 -12.36 -5.13 -14.53
CA MET A 10 -13.34 -4.39 -13.72
C MET A 10 -12.91 -2.96 -13.40
N SER A 11 -11.84 -2.43 -14.00
CA SER A 11 -11.51 -1.00 -13.91
C SER A 11 -12.61 -0.17 -14.58
N VAL A 12 -13.60 0.28 -13.82
CA VAL A 12 -14.62 1.20 -14.32
C VAL A 12 -13.92 2.51 -14.69
N ARG A 13 -14.04 2.91 -15.97
CA ARG A 13 -13.70 4.26 -16.39
C ARG A 13 -14.63 5.18 -15.62
N ALA A 14 -14.10 5.96 -14.69
CA ALA A 14 -14.74 7.20 -14.26
C ALA A 14 -14.59 8.21 -15.41
N GLY A 15 -15.15 7.89 -16.58
CA GLY A 15 -15.50 8.92 -17.56
C GLY A 15 -16.77 9.58 -17.05
N GLN A 16 -16.85 10.91 -17.16
CA GLN A 16 -18.09 11.65 -16.95
C GLN A 16 -19.22 10.94 -17.73
N GLY A 17 -20.17 10.30 -17.03
CA GLY A 17 -21.34 9.65 -17.64
C GLY A 17 -21.53 8.15 -17.40
N SER A 18 -20.61 7.43 -16.74
CA SER A 18 -20.86 6.02 -16.38
C SER A 18 -21.84 5.91 -15.20
N ASP A 19 -22.94 5.17 -15.40
CA ASP A 19 -23.90 4.78 -14.36
C ASP A 19 -23.38 3.62 -13.48
N GLU A 20 -22.20 3.09 -13.80
CA GLU A 20 -21.55 2.02 -13.05
C GLU A 20 -20.50 2.54 -12.05
N VAL A 21 -20.45 1.90 -10.88
CA VAL A 21 -19.50 2.14 -9.79
C VAL A 21 -18.98 0.80 -9.30
N LEU A 22 -17.66 0.68 -9.12
CA LEU A 22 -17.06 -0.52 -8.54
C LEU A 22 -17.01 -0.38 -7.01
N VAL A 23 -17.53 -1.36 -6.29
CA VAL A 23 -17.65 -1.36 -4.83
C VAL A 23 -17.06 -2.67 -4.29
N SER A 24 -16.34 -2.64 -3.17
CA SER A 24 -15.90 -3.89 -2.54
C SER A 24 -17.11 -4.70 -2.07
N GLN A 25 -16.98 -6.02 -2.08
CA GLN A 25 -18.08 -6.89 -1.68
C GLN A 25 -18.50 -6.63 -0.23
N ALA A 26 -17.52 -6.44 0.66
CA ALA A 26 -17.76 -6.13 2.07
C ALA A 26 -18.54 -4.81 2.27
N VAL A 27 -18.22 -3.76 1.50
CA VAL A 27 -18.95 -2.48 1.58
C VAL A 27 -20.36 -2.63 1.05
N TRP A 28 -20.56 -3.36 -0.05
CA TRP A 28 -21.89 -3.64 -0.56
C TRP A 28 -22.73 -4.41 0.47
N ASP A 29 -22.18 -5.47 1.04
CA ASP A 29 -22.87 -6.29 2.03
C ASP A 29 -23.21 -5.46 3.28
N TYR A 30 -22.33 -4.52 3.67
CA TYR A 30 -22.62 -3.57 4.74
C TYR A 30 -23.78 -2.62 4.39
N LEU A 31 -23.78 -2.05 3.18
CA LEU A 31 -24.83 -1.14 2.72
C LEU A 31 -26.19 -1.85 2.56
N ALA A 32 -26.16 -3.11 2.11
CA ALA A 32 -27.34 -3.94 1.85
C ALA A 32 -27.80 -4.77 3.06
N ALA A 33 -27.08 -4.71 4.19
CA ALA A 33 -27.43 -5.49 5.38
C ALA A 33 -28.85 -5.13 5.87
N ALA A 34 -29.65 -6.17 6.17
CA ALA A 34 -31.01 -6.02 6.66
C ALA A 34 -31.03 -5.13 7.93
N GLY A 35 -31.99 -4.20 7.98
CA GLY A 35 -32.14 -3.25 9.09
C GLY A 35 -31.26 -1.99 9.01
N ARG A 36 -30.51 -1.77 7.93
CA ARG A 36 -29.80 -0.50 7.68
C ARG A 36 -30.54 0.36 6.65
N PRO A 37 -30.78 1.65 6.93
CA PRO A 37 -31.53 2.51 6.02
C PRO A 37 -30.65 3.14 4.92
N TRP A 38 -29.35 2.83 4.82
CA TRP A 38 -28.40 3.61 4.00
C TRP A 38 -28.75 3.65 2.51
N LEU A 39 -29.08 2.50 1.91
CA LEU A 39 -29.50 2.44 0.51
C LEU A 39 -30.90 3.04 0.29
N LEU A 40 -31.81 2.88 1.26
CA LEU A 40 -33.16 3.44 1.20
C LEU A 40 -33.13 4.97 1.32
N GLU A 41 -32.36 5.51 2.26
CA GLU A 41 -32.13 6.94 2.41
C GLU A 41 -31.43 7.55 1.20
N PHE A 42 -30.47 6.83 0.61
CA PHE A 42 -29.84 7.25 -0.64
C PHE A 42 -30.88 7.33 -1.75
N GLN A 43 -31.73 6.31 -1.88
CA GLN A 43 -32.80 6.27 -2.85
C GLN A 43 -33.82 7.41 -2.67
N ASP A 44 -34.24 7.69 -1.44
CA ASP A 44 -35.16 8.77 -1.12
C ASP A 44 -34.56 10.16 -1.42
N LYS A 45 -33.31 10.39 -1.00
CA LYS A 45 -32.62 11.68 -1.17
C LYS A 45 -32.25 11.96 -2.63
N GLN A 46 -31.86 10.93 -3.38
CA GLN A 46 -31.27 11.07 -4.71
C GLN A 46 -32.18 10.60 -5.85
N GLY A 47 -33.30 9.92 -5.56
CA GLY A 47 -34.18 9.34 -6.56
C GLY A 47 -33.56 8.20 -7.36
N LEU A 48 -32.43 7.63 -6.91
CA LEU A 48 -31.71 6.54 -7.59
C LEU A 48 -31.65 5.29 -6.72
N SER A 49 -31.93 4.14 -7.33
CA SER A 49 -31.63 2.82 -6.77
C SER A 49 -30.21 2.41 -7.17
N ALA A 50 -29.53 1.68 -6.30
CA ALA A 50 -28.25 1.05 -6.59
C ALA A 50 -28.44 -0.47 -6.60
N GLY A 51 -27.90 -1.16 -7.61
CA GLY A 51 -28.00 -2.62 -7.71
C GLY A 51 -26.78 -3.27 -8.34
N ILE A 52 -26.39 -4.46 -7.85
CA ILE A 52 -25.30 -5.23 -8.45
C ILE A 52 -25.72 -5.70 -9.85
N ILE A 53 -24.86 -5.43 -10.83
CA ILE A 53 -24.97 -5.94 -12.20
C ILE A 53 -23.94 -7.03 -12.50
N ARG A 54 -22.78 -6.99 -11.84
CA ARG A 54 -21.70 -7.98 -12.02
C ARG A 54 -20.95 -8.20 -10.71
N ARG A 55 -20.52 -9.44 -10.48
CA ARG A 55 -19.64 -9.79 -9.35
C ARG A 55 -18.25 -10.12 -9.88
N GLY A 56 -17.21 -9.64 -9.23
CA GLY A 56 -15.84 -9.97 -9.59
C GLY A 56 -15.57 -11.46 -9.38
N GLU A 57 -14.80 -12.07 -10.27
CA GLU A 57 -14.45 -13.51 -10.24
C GLU A 57 -13.88 -13.97 -8.89
N ARG A 58 -13.07 -13.11 -8.25
CA ARG A 58 -12.44 -13.40 -6.94
C ARG A 58 -13.31 -13.04 -5.73
N GLY A 59 -14.57 -12.65 -5.93
CA GLY A 59 -15.52 -12.33 -4.86
C GLY A 59 -15.24 -11.07 -4.03
N GLY A 60 -14.12 -10.37 -4.26
CA GLY A 60 -13.73 -9.20 -3.46
C GLY A 60 -14.40 -7.87 -3.85
N CYS A 61 -15.06 -7.79 -5.01
CA CYS A 61 -15.72 -6.58 -5.49
C CYS A 61 -16.94 -6.88 -6.39
N CYS A 62 -17.80 -5.89 -6.56
CA CYS A 62 -18.97 -5.93 -7.42
C CYS A 62 -19.12 -4.62 -8.20
N ALA A 63 -19.63 -4.71 -9.43
CA ALA A 63 -20.05 -3.56 -10.20
C ALA A 63 -21.52 -3.27 -9.88
N VAL A 64 -21.77 -2.05 -9.43
CA VAL A 64 -23.09 -1.53 -9.05
C VAL A 64 -23.52 -0.54 -10.10
N ARG A 65 -24.75 -0.67 -10.59
CA ARG A 65 -25.38 0.32 -11.48
C ARG A 65 -26.38 1.17 -10.72
N LEU A 66 -26.31 2.48 -10.93
CA LEU A 66 -27.26 3.45 -10.41
C LEU A 66 -28.40 3.64 -11.43
N ARG A 67 -29.65 3.47 -11.00
CA ARG A 67 -30.84 3.57 -11.88
C ARG A 67 -31.88 4.50 -11.28
N PRO A 68 -32.50 5.39 -12.09
CA PRO A 68 -33.65 6.17 -11.65
C PRO A 68 -34.77 5.28 -11.10
N VAL A 69 -35.41 5.73 -10.03
CA VAL A 69 -36.60 5.08 -9.48
C VAL A 69 -37.83 5.74 -10.11
N GLU A 70 -38.60 4.95 -10.86
CA GLU A 70 -39.87 5.40 -11.44
C GLU A 70 -40.86 5.73 -10.30
N GLY A 71 -41.44 6.93 -10.32
CA GLY A 71 -42.48 7.36 -9.37
C GLY A 71 -42.01 8.09 -8.10
N GLY A 72 -40.73 8.46 -7.97
CA GLY A 72 -40.24 9.26 -6.83
C GLY A 72 -40.82 10.69 -6.78
N ALA A 73 -41.24 11.14 -5.60
CA ALA A 73 -41.96 12.41 -5.35
C ALA A 73 -41.23 13.71 -5.78
N ARG A 74 -40.00 13.62 -6.30
CA ARG A 74 -39.23 14.74 -6.85
C ARG A 74 -38.96 14.65 -8.35
N ALA A 75 -39.65 13.76 -9.07
CA ALA A 75 -39.62 13.72 -10.53
C ALA A 75 -40.30 14.98 -11.09
N GLY A 76 -39.56 16.09 -11.14
CA GLY A 76 -39.86 17.19 -12.04
C GLY A 76 -40.04 16.62 -13.45
N SER A 77 -41.16 16.95 -14.06
CA SER A 77 -41.60 16.50 -15.38
C SER A 77 -40.45 16.53 -16.40
N GLY A 78 -39.99 15.35 -16.83
CA GLY A 78 -39.12 15.22 -18.02
C GLY A 78 -38.00 14.18 -17.99
N ALA A 79 -37.74 13.47 -16.89
CA ALA A 79 -36.60 12.55 -16.84
C ALA A 79 -36.88 11.17 -17.46
N THR A 80 -36.98 11.11 -18.80
CA THR A 80 -36.83 9.85 -19.55
C THR A 80 -35.33 9.59 -19.77
N GLY A 81 -34.82 8.47 -19.23
CA GLY A 81 -33.59 7.81 -19.69
C GLY A 81 -32.27 8.60 -19.75
N GLY A 82 -32.11 9.70 -19.00
CA GLY A 82 -30.87 10.48 -18.99
C GLY A 82 -29.70 9.81 -18.23
N PRO A 83 -28.43 10.07 -18.61
CA PRO A 83 -27.27 9.55 -17.89
C PRO A 83 -27.22 10.05 -16.44
N VAL A 84 -26.74 9.21 -15.52
CA VAL A 84 -26.60 9.54 -14.10
C VAL A 84 -25.72 10.79 -13.96
N SER A 85 -26.22 11.81 -13.25
CA SER A 85 -25.46 13.05 -13.08
C SER A 85 -24.16 12.80 -12.30
N PRO A 86 -23.06 13.52 -12.62
CA PRO A 86 -21.81 13.43 -11.86
C PRO A 86 -22.01 13.66 -10.36
N ALA A 87 -22.89 14.58 -9.99
CA ALA A 87 -23.22 14.90 -8.59
C ALA A 87 -23.86 13.71 -7.86
N THR A 88 -24.81 13.02 -8.50
CA THR A 88 -25.48 11.87 -7.89
C THR A 88 -24.57 10.65 -7.80
N ARG A 89 -23.71 10.45 -8.81
CA ARG A 89 -22.66 9.43 -8.77
C ARG A 89 -21.69 9.70 -7.62
N LYS A 90 -21.27 10.96 -7.44
CA LYS A 90 -20.43 11.40 -6.33
C LYS A 90 -21.10 11.12 -4.98
N ALA A 91 -22.39 11.39 -4.85
CA ALA A 91 -23.15 11.11 -3.63
C ALA A 91 -23.14 9.61 -3.26
N PHE A 92 -23.25 8.71 -4.25
CA PHE A 92 -23.15 7.26 -4.00
C PHE A 92 -21.73 6.85 -3.60
N ILE A 93 -20.71 7.40 -4.26
CA ILE A 93 -19.31 7.16 -3.89
C ILE A 93 -19.05 7.65 -2.46
N ASP A 94 -19.56 8.82 -2.09
CA ASP A 94 -19.48 9.37 -0.73
C ASP A 94 -20.17 8.46 0.29
N LEU A 95 -21.32 7.86 -0.07
CA LEU A 95 -21.98 6.83 0.74
C LEU A 95 -21.06 5.63 0.98
N CYS A 96 -20.41 5.10 -0.07
CA CYS A 96 -19.46 4.01 0.05
C CYS A 96 -18.24 4.39 0.92
N ARG A 97 -17.72 5.62 0.80
CA ARG A 97 -16.64 6.13 1.66
C ARG A 97 -17.06 6.19 3.13
N CYS A 98 -18.27 6.69 3.40
CA CYS A 98 -18.84 6.74 4.74
C CYS A 98 -19.00 5.33 5.35
N ALA A 99 -19.48 4.36 4.56
CA ALA A 99 -19.61 2.98 5.00
C ALA A 99 -18.26 2.36 5.38
N ARG A 100 -17.23 2.52 4.53
CA ARG A 100 -15.86 2.07 4.83
C ARG A 100 -15.34 2.66 6.15
N LYS A 101 -15.50 3.98 6.32
CA LYS A 101 -15.05 4.68 7.54
C LYS A 101 -15.75 4.12 8.80
N GLU A 102 -17.03 3.79 8.70
CA GLU A 102 -17.78 3.25 9.83
C GLU A 102 -17.41 1.79 10.13
N MET A 103 -17.18 0.97 9.10
CA MET A 103 -16.67 -0.40 9.25
C MET A 103 -15.33 -0.42 9.99
N SER A 104 -14.38 0.45 9.63
CA SER A 104 -13.07 0.53 10.31
C SER A 104 -13.16 0.95 11.78
N LYS A 105 -14.14 1.78 12.16
CA LYS A 105 -14.35 2.14 13.57
C LYS A 105 -14.86 0.95 14.40
N GLN A 106 -15.71 0.10 13.83
CA GLN A 106 -16.28 -1.05 14.52
C GLN A 106 -15.22 -2.12 14.81
N GLU A 107 -14.23 -2.29 13.93
CA GLU A 107 -13.11 -3.21 14.14
C GLU A 107 -12.07 -2.69 15.15
N GLY A 108 -11.96 -1.37 15.33
CA GLY A 108 -11.03 -0.72 16.26
C GLY A 108 -11.53 -0.52 17.69
N ALA A 109 -12.79 -0.84 17.99
CA ALA A 109 -13.32 -0.73 19.35
C ALA A 109 -12.90 -1.95 20.19
N PRO A 110 -12.31 -1.78 21.39
CA PRO A 110 -12.15 -2.89 22.30
C PRO A 110 -13.54 -3.40 22.68
N LYS A 111 -13.84 -4.65 22.34
CA LYS A 111 -15.10 -5.33 22.67
C LYS A 111 -15.38 -5.12 24.16
N ARG A 112 -16.33 -4.23 24.49
CA ARG A 112 -16.74 -3.97 25.86
C ARG A 112 -17.32 -5.26 26.45
N LYS A 113 -16.66 -5.68 27.53
CA LYS A 113 -17.11 -6.49 28.67
C LYS A 113 -18.26 -7.45 28.41
N ARG A 114 -17.90 -8.74 28.42
CA ARG A 114 -18.74 -9.87 28.81
C ARG A 114 -19.74 -9.42 29.89
N SER A 115 -21.03 -9.58 29.60
CA SER A 115 -22.12 -9.44 30.56
C SER A 115 -21.85 -10.35 31.75
N LEU A 116 -21.59 -9.77 32.91
CA LEU A 116 -21.61 -10.51 34.18
C LEU A 116 -23.07 -10.60 34.63
N LEU A 117 -23.62 -11.80 34.56
CA LEU A 117 -24.73 -12.19 35.43
C LEU A 117 -24.21 -12.25 36.87
N PRO A 118 -25.00 -11.84 37.87
CA PRO A 118 -24.54 -11.73 39.25
C PRO A 118 -24.57 -13.11 39.90
N CYS A 119 -23.42 -13.60 40.35
CA CYS A 119 -23.36 -14.71 41.30
C CYS A 119 -22.90 -14.18 42.66
N VAL A 120 -23.71 -14.57 43.65
CA VAL A 120 -23.70 -14.26 45.07
C VAL A 120 -22.31 -14.51 45.68
N GLY A 121 -21.89 -13.61 46.58
CA GLY A 121 -20.53 -13.54 47.10
C GLY A 121 -20.15 -14.59 48.14
N VAL A 122 -18.84 -14.66 48.37
CA VAL A 122 -18.20 -15.12 49.62
C VAL A 122 -16.93 -14.27 49.82
N MET A 123 -16.64 -14.01 51.09
CA MET A 123 -15.75 -13.03 51.69
C MET A 123 -14.24 -13.39 51.68
N GLU A 124 -13.41 -12.33 51.65
CA GLU A 124 -12.10 -12.08 52.30
C GLU A 124 -10.84 -12.93 51.95
N ALA A 125 -9.75 -12.25 51.57
CA ALA A 125 -8.58 -11.99 52.43
C ALA A 125 -7.35 -11.45 51.64
N ASP A 126 -6.84 -10.31 52.10
CA ASP A 126 -5.47 -9.75 52.15
C ASP A 126 -4.42 -9.98 51.05
N GLY A 127 -3.79 -8.86 50.65
CA GLY A 127 -2.55 -8.83 49.87
C GLY A 127 -2.16 -7.42 49.43
N GLU A 128 -1.56 -6.66 50.34
CA GLU A 128 -1.00 -5.32 50.11
C GLU A 128 0.20 -5.38 49.13
N GLY A 129 0.17 -4.58 48.07
CA GLY A 129 1.25 -4.52 47.07
C GLY A 129 1.18 -3.22 46.26
N SER A 130 2.08 -2.29 46.57
CA SER A 130 2.19 -0.92 46.05
C SER A 130 2.21 -0.84 44.52
N LEU A 131 1.32 0.00 43.97
CA LEU A 131 1.17 0.30 42.54
C LEU A 131 1.94 1.59 42.19
N LEU A 132 2.99 1.47 41.36
CA LEU A 132 3.49 2.60 40.56
C LEU A 132 3.20 2.33 39.07
N PRO A 133 2.62 3.29 38.33
CA PRO A 133 2.33 3.12 36.92
C PRO A 133 3.63 3.20 36.08
N PRO A 134 3.74 2.43 34.97
CA PRO A 134 4.88 2.52 34.07
C PRO A 134 4.91 3.88 33.36
N PRO A 135 6.10 4.45 33.09
CA PRO A 135 6.21 5.74 32.43
C PRO A 135 5.72 5.68 30.98
N PRO A 136 5.21 6.80 30.42
CA PRO A 136 4.69 6.84 29.06
C PRO A 136 5.78 6.57 28.01
N PRO A 137 5.45 5.90 26.89
CA PRO A 137 6.42 5.60 25.85
C PRO A 137 6.88 6.88 25.15
N GLN A 138 8.21 7.06 25.06
CA GLN A 138 8.81 8.19 24.35
C GLN A 138 8.74 8.03 22.82
N PRO A 139 8.65 9.12 22.04
CA PRO A 139 8.58 9.08 20.59
C PRO A 139 9.91 8.56 19.99
N ARG A 140 9.88 7.39 19.36
CA ARG A 140 11.07 6.79 18.72
C ARG A 140 11.33 7.40 17.35
N ARG A 141 12.51 8.00 17.20
CA ARG A 141 13.13 8.45 15.95
C ARG A 141 13.43 7.25 15.03
N SER A 142 13.32 7.44 13.72
CA SER A 142 13.65 6.44 12.70
C SER A 142 15.10 5.97 12.79
N GLN A 143 15.30 4.66 12.59
CA GLN A 143 16.56 3.91 12.74
C GLN A 143 17.70 4.29 11.78
N ARG A 144 17.57 5.38 11.00
CA ARG A 144 18.60 5.89 10.09
C ARG A 144 19.57 6.88 10.75
N GLN A 145 19.35 7.24 12.03
CA GLN A 145 20.14 8.25 12.76
C GLN A 145 21.06 7.69 13.87
N GLN A 146 21.06 6.37 14.11
CA GLN A 146 21.88 5.76 15.17
C GLN A 146 23.33 5.44 14.78
N LEU A 147 23.72 5.62 13.51
CA LEU A 147 25.09 5.37 13.03
C LEU A 147 25.95 6.64 12.89
N ARG A 148 25.54 7.80 13.44
CA ARG A 148 26.34 9.03 13.39
C ARG A 148 26.58 9.76 14.72
N CYS A 149 26.22 9.17 15.87
CA CYS A 149 26.49 9.80 17.16
C CYS A 149 27.15 8.83 18.15
N SER A 150 28.37 8.42 17.81
CA SER A 150 29.34 7.89 18.77
C SER A 150 30.74 8.32 18.35
N LYS A 151 31.09 9.56 18.69
CA LYS A 151 32.42 9.96 19.15
C LYS A 151 32.34 11.37 19.73
N SER A 152 32.84 11.46 20.96
CA SER A 152 32.87 12.60 21.87
C SER A 152 33.80 13.73 21.40
N ALA A 153 33.49 14.93 21.88
CA ALA A 153 34.22 16.18 21.72
C ALA A 153 35.61 16.16 22.39
N ASP A 154 36.58 16.92 21.85
CA ASP A 154 37.06 18.13 22.53
C ASP A 154 37.84 19.13 21.62
N LEU A 155 37.49 20.41 21.82
CA LEU A 155 38.02 21.77 21.52
C LEU A 155 39.18 22.11 20.54
N GLY A 156 39.01 23.25 19.83
CA GLY A 156 40.08 24.13 19.32
C GLY A 156 39.71 25.07 18.14
N SER A 157 39.75 26.39 18.34
CA SER A 157 39.21 27.47 17.46
C SER A 157 40.15 28.03 16.35
N VAL A 158 39.60 28.24 15.12
CA VAL A 158 39.62 29.43 14.19
C VAL A 158 40.98 29.93 13.58
N PRO A 159 41.13 30.67 12.41
CA PRO A 159 40.26 31.00 11.24
C PRO A 159 40.83 30.76 9.78
N ALA A 160 39.92 31.00 8.81
CA ALA A 160 39.95 31.31 7.36
C ALA A 160 41.21 31.70 6.55
N HIS A 161 41.32 31.12 5.33
CA HIS A 161 41.59 31.69 3.98
C HIS A 161 41.47 30.50 2.99
N GLY A 162 40.88 30.53 1.79
CA GLY A 162 41.00 31.48 0.68
C GLY A 162 41.78 30.79 -0.47
N GLN A 163 41.17 30.66 -1.65
CA GLN A 163 41.76 30.43 -2.99
C GLN A 163 41.73 29.02 -3.66
N GLU A 164 40.94 29.00 -4.75
CA GLU A 164 41.23 28.57 -6.14
C GLU A 164 41.91 27.22 -6.48
N ALA A 165 41.29 26.55 -7.47
CA ALA A 165 41.84 25.44 -8.26
C ALA A 165 42.81 25.93 -9.35
N PRO A 166 43.78 25.10 -9.79
CA PRO A 166 43.88 24.75 -11.22
C PRO A 166 44.51 23.34 -11.46
N PRO A 167 44.96 22.94 -12.67
CA PRO A 167 44.21 22.22 -13.69
C PRO A 167 44.74 20.80 -14.00
N CYS A 168 44.02 20.10 -14.88
CA CYS A 168 44.38 18.81 -15.48
C CYS A 168 45.80 18.80 -16.08
N ARG A 169 46.53 17.70 -15.86
CA ARG A 169 47.68 17.28 -16.66
C ARG A 169 47.57 15.78 -16.95
N GLU A 170 47.51 15.44 -18.24
CA GLU A 170 47.80 14.10 -18.73
C GLU A 170 49.27 13.74 -18.44
N PRO A 171 49.58 12.44 -18.31
CA PRO A 171 50.69 11.95 -19.10
C PRO A 171 50.37 10.64 -19.82
N GLU A 172 51.02 10.57 -20.97
CA GLU A 172 50.93 9.53 -21.97
C GLU A 172 51.49 8.18 -21.54
N LEU A 173 51.00 7.18 -22.27
CA LEU A 173 51.49 5.83 -22.49
C LEU A 173 52.97 5.59 -22.18
N GLY A 174 53.23 4.66 -21.26
CA GLY A 174 54.56 4.08 -21.10
C GLY A 174 54.58 2.87 -20.16
N GLY A 175 54.85 1.70 -20.73
CA GLY A 175 55.61 0.65 -20.04
C GLY A 175 54.80 -0.41 -19.29
N VAL A 176 54.82 -1.62 -19.85
CA VAL A 176 54.40 -2.86 -19.20
C VAL A 176 55.23 -3.11 -17.94
N SER A 177 54.56 -3.22 -16.79
CA SER A 177 55.07 -3.91 -15.61
C SER A 177 54.01 -4.90 -15.15
N VAL A 178 54.32 -6.19 -15.32
CA VAL A 178 53.59 -7.29 -14.69
C VAL A 178 53.82 -7.15 -13.18
N GLY A 179 52.85 -6.57 -12.49
CA GLY A 179 52.78 -6.51 -11.04
C GLY A 179 51.61 -7.36 -10.58
N GLU A 180 51.90 -8.40 -9.82
CA GLU A 180 50.92 -9.19 -9.08
C GLU A 180 50.11 -8.27 -8.15
N GLY A 181 48.79 -8.34 -8.24
CA GLY A 181 47.87 -7.64 -7.36
C GLY A 181 46.61 -7.18 -8.06
N ASP A 182 45.60 -8.07 -8.12
CA ASP A 182 44.20 -7.68 -7.94
C ASP A 182 43.33 -8.95 -7.78
N ASP A 183 43.44 -9.58 -6.61
CA ASP A 183 42.49 -10.58 -6.09
C ASP A 183 41.17 -9.90 -5.64
N VAL A 184 40.57 -9.09 -6.52
CA VAL A 184 39.30 -8.39 -6.24
C VAL A 184 38.13 -9.08 -6.96
N GLY A 185 38.41 -10.10 -7.78
CA GLY A 185 37.43 -10.83 -8.60
C GLY A 185 37.18 -12.29 -8.24
N ILE A 186 37.85 -12.85 -7.24
CA ILE A 186 37.84 -14.30 -6.94
C ILE A 186 37.09 -14.63 -5.65
N SER A 187 36.81 -13.66 -4.77
CA SER A 187 36.09 -13.91 -3.52
C SER A 187 34.58 -13.75 -3.66
N CYS A 188 33.83 -14.77 -3.25
CA CYS A 188 32.37 -14.79 -3.25
C CYS A 188 31.83 -14.02 -2.04
N SER A 189 31.04 -12.96 -2.25
CA SER A 189 30.51 -12.15 -1.16
C SER A 189 29.44 -12.84 -0.29
N ILE A 190 29.02 -14.06 -0.64
CA ILE A 190 28.02 -14.84 0.12
C ILE A 190 28.71 -15.77 1.12
N CYS A 191 29.70 -16.55 0.67
CA CYS A 191 30.46 -17.46 1.55
C CYS A 191 31.79 -16.88 2.05
N MET A 192 32.18 -15.70 1.54
CA MET A 192 33.45 -15.02 1.85
C MET A 192 34.71 -15.83 1.51
N GLY A 193 34.59 -16.85 0.66
CA GLY A 193 35.70 -17.69 0.18
C GLY A 193 35.89 -17.61 -1.33
N GLU A 194 36.80 -18.40 -1.88
CA GLU A 194 37.06 -18.47 -3.32
C GLU A 194 35.80 -18.90 -4.11
N MET A 195 35.61 -18.32 -5.30
CA MET A 195 34.48 -18.59 -6.17
C MET A 195 34.59 -19.96 -6.84
N VAL A 196 33.83 -20.93 -6.33
CA VAL A 196 33.64 -22.24 -6.95
C VAL A 196 32.52 -22.16 -7.98
N GLU A 197 32.77 -22.61 -9.22
CA GLU A 197 31.82 -22.53 -10.34
C GLU A 197 31.23 -21.10 -10.50
N ARG A 198 32.13 -20.15 -10.74
CA ARG A 198 31.81 -18.73 -10.89
C ARG A 198 30.63 -18.53 -11.84
N THR A 199 29.53 -18.01 -11.28
CA THR A 199 28.33 -17.66 -12.01
C THR A 199 28.14 -16.15 -11.96
N THR A 200 28.13 -15.51 -13.13
CA THR A 200 27.99 -14.06 -13.26
C THR A 200 26.57 -13.71 -13.66
N LEU A 201 25.94 -12.79 -12.94
CA LEU A 201 24.61 -12.30 -13.27
C LEU A 201 24.67 -11.35 -14.47
N ASP A 202 23.91 -11.67 -15.52
CA ASP A 202 23.96 -11.04 -16.85
C ASP A 202 23.61 -9.54 -16.83
N ARG A 203 22.65 -9.12 -16.00
CA ARG A 203 22.20 -7.72 -15.99
C ARG A 203 23.03 -6.78 -15.12
N CYS A 204 23.71 -7.30 -14.08
CA CYS A 204 24.47 -6.45 -13.14
C CYS A 204 25.95 -6.78 -13.03
N GLY A 205 26.44 -7.84 -13.66
CA GLY A 205 27.86 -8.20 -13.69
C GLY A 205 28.44 -8.77 -12.38
N HIS A 206 27.71 -8.75 -11.26
CA HIS A 206 28.15 -9.38 -10.01
C HIS A 206 28.26 -10.91 -10.14
N ALA A 207 29.32 -11.49 -9.58
CA ALA A 207 29.61 -12.91 -9.65
C ALA A 207 29.66 -13.57 -8.26
N PHE A 208 29.26 -14.84 -8.20
CA PHE A 208 29.18 -15.64 -6.97
C PHE A 208 29.52 -17.10 -7.27
N CYS A 209 29.72 -17.93 -6.24
CA CYS A 209 29.68 -19.38 -6.42
C CYS A 209 28.28 -19.81 -6.89
N ARG A 210 28.18 -20.77 -7.83
CA ARG A 210 26.89 -21.29 -8.32
C ARG A 210 25.94 -21.68 -7.19
N SER A 211 26.42 -22.53 -6.26
CA SER A 211 25.64 -22.99 -5.11
C SER A 211 25.25 -21.89 -4.12
N CYS A 212 26.03 -20.82 -4.02
CA CYS A 212 25.69 -19.67 -3.19
C CYS A 212 24.60 -18.83 -3.83
N LEU A 213 24.68 -18.60 -5.15
CA LEU A 213 23.67 -17.89 -5.89
C LEU A 213 22.33 -18.65 -5.91
N ASP A 214 22.36 -19.96 -6.14
CA ASP A 214 21.15 -20.80 -6.16
C ASP A 214 20.39 -20.74 -4.82
N ARG A 215 21.11 -20.88 -3.70
CA ARG A 215 20.51 -20.73 -2.35
C ARG A 215 19.95 -19.34 -2.12
N ALA A 216 20.67 -18.29 -2.53
CA ALA A 216 20.19 -16.92 -2.40
C ALA A 216 18.91 -16.70 -3.22
N PHE A 217 18.86 -17.21 -4.45
CA PHE A 217 17.71 -17.10 -5.34
C PHE A 217 16.50 -17.90 -4.88
N GLN A 218 16.72 -18.96 -4.09
CA GLN A 218 15.64 -19.72 -3.45
C GLN A 218 14.93 -18.91 -2.35
N VAL A 219 15.61 -17.94 -1.74
CA VAL A 219 15.02 -16.99 -0.78
C VAL A 219 14.43 -15.77 -1.51
N LYS A 220 15.23 -15.13 -2.36
CA LYS A 220 14.82 -13.97 -3.15
C LYS A 220 15.64 -13.94 -4.43
N ARG A 221 14.96 -13.96 -5.58
CA ARG A 221 15.60 -13.83 -6.90
C ARG A 221 16.07 -12.40 -7.15
N ALA A 222 17.06 -11.96 -6.40
CA ALA A 222 17.68 -10.65 -6.51
C ALA A 222 19.18 -10.77 -6.22
N CYS A 223 19.99 -9.94 -6.89
CA CYS A 223 21.43 -9.90 -6.66
C CYS A 223 21.74 -9.61 -5.18
N PRO A 224 22.53 -10.45 -4.47
CA PRO A 224 22.89 -10.19 -3.07
C PRO A 224 23.70 -8.90 -2.83
N VAL A 225 24.34 -8.35 -3.88
CA VAL A 225 25.13 -7.11 -3.79
C VAL A 225 24.27 -5.88 -4.10
N CYS A 226 23.73 -5.79 -5.31
CA CYS A 226 23.02 -4.60 -5.78
C CYS A 226 21.48 -4.68 -5.68
N ARG A 227 20.94 -5.81 -5.24
CA ARG A 227 19.49 -6.08 -5.10
C ARG A 227 18.66 -6.03 -6.38
N LEU A 228 19.30 -5.94 -7.55
CA LEU A 228 18.62 -6.04 -8.84
C LEU A 228 17.85 -7.37 -8.91
N VAL A 229 16.54 -7.29 -9.18
CA VAL A 229 15.64 -8.45 -9.25
C VAL A 229 15.83 -9.21 -10.57
N TYR A 230 15.80 -10.54 -10.50
CA TYR A 230 15.93 -11.48 -11.61
C TYR A 230 14.65 -12.32 -11.73
N GLY A 231 13.95 -12.18 -12.86
CA GLY A 231 12.63 -12.78 -13.05
C GLY A 231 11.51 -12.01 -12.34
N GLN A 232 10.33 -12.62 -12.30
CA GLN A 232 9.15 -12.00 -11.69
C GLN A 232 9.13 -12.26 -10.18
N LEU A 233 9.17 -11.19 -9.39
CA LEU A 233 9.01 -11.28 -7.94
C LEU A 233 7.52 -11.38 -7.60
N ILE A 234 7.10 -12.47 -6.96
CA ILE A 234 5.74 -12.62 -6.46
C ILE A 234 5.77 -12.51 -4.93
N GLY A 235 4.99 -11.58 -4.38
CA GLY A 235 4.87 -11.41 -2.94
C GLY A 235 3.82 -12.33 -2.31
N ASN A 236 3.56 -12.12 -1.01
CA ASN A 236 2.63 -12.92 -0.23
C ASN A 236 1.37 -12.13 0.19
N GLN A 237 1.03 -11.01 -0.47
CA GLN A 237 -0.28 -10.35 -0.31
C GLN A 237 -1.43 -11.39 -0.40
N PRO A 238 -2.45 -11.37 0.47
CA PRO A 238 -3.58 -12.31 0.34
C PRO A 238 -4.28 -12.26 -1.03
N ALA A 239 -4.57 -13.42 -1.62
CA ALA A 239 -5.10 -13.50 -2.99
C ALA A 239 -6.58 -13.06 -3.12
N ASN A 240 -7.32 -13.04 -2.00
CA ASN A 240 -8.72 -12.62 -1.90
C ASN A 240 -8.89 -11.09 -1.82
N GLY A 241 -7.82 -10.33 -1.97
CA GLY A 241 -7.87 -8.86 -2.04
C GLY A 241 -8.40 -8.33 -3.37
N SER A 242 -8.95 -7.12 -3.32
CA SER A 242 -9.34 -6.34 -4.49
C SER A 242 -8.66 -4.97 -4.50
N MET A 243 -8.35 -4.48 -5.71
CA MET A 243 -7.87 -3.13 -5.98
C MET A 243 -8.87 -2.48 -6.94
N MET A 244 -9.41 -1.33 -6.54
CA MET A 244 -10.42 -0.58 -7.28
C MET A 244 -9.90 0.84 -7.49
N VAL A 245 -10.33 1.48 -8.57
CA VAL A 245 -9.91 2.85 -8.91
C VAL A 245 -11.14 3.70 -9.15
N GLU A 246 -11.21 4.80 -8.42
CA GLU A 246 -12.16 5.89 -8.64
C GLU A 246 -11.37 7.14 -9.06
N ARG A 247 -12.00 8.02 -9.85
CA ARG A 247 -11.44 9.33 -10.19
C ARG A 247 -12.43 10.39 -9.80
N ASP A 248 -11.92 11.47 -9.20
CA ASP A 248 -12.69 12.59 -8.69
C ASP A 248 -12.11 13.87 -9.33
N PRO A 249 -12.77 14.42 -10.38
CA PRO A 249 -12.24 15.57 -11.12
C PRO A 249 -12.30 16.86 -10.31
N ASP A 250 -13.16 16.92 -9.27
CA ASP A 250 -13.37 18.10 -8.44
C ASP A 250 -12.45 18.12 -7.21
N LEU A 251 -11.73 17.02 -6.97
CA LEU A 251 -10.80 16.90 -5.86
C LEU A 251 -9.38 17.16 -6.33
N GLU A 252 -8.86 18.33 -6.00
CA GLU A 252 -7.46 18.69 -6.27
C GLU A 252 -6.56 18.34 -5.09
N LEU A 253 -5.35 17.85 -5.39
CA LEU A 253 -4.32 17.57 -4.39
C LEU A 253 -3.35 18.74 -4.34
N SER A 254 -3.01 19.22 -3.14
CA SER A 254 -2.05 20.32 -2.99
C SER A 254 -0.72 20.02 -3.68
N GLY A 255 -0.25 20.92 -4.54
CA GLY A 255 0.93 20.75 -5.40
C GLY A 255 0.65 20.10 -6.76
N HIS A 256 -0.62 19.83 -7.06
CA HIS A 256 -1.10 19.28 -8.34
C HIS A 256 -2.41 19.98 -8.76
N GLU A 257 -2.47 21.29 -8.59
CA GLU A 257 -3.63 22.12 -8.92
C GLU A 257 -4.04 21.97 -10.39
N GLY A 258 -5.35 22.05 -10.67
CA GLY A 258 -5.90 21.85 -12.02
C GLY A 258 -5.93 20.40 -12.51
N HIS A 259 -5.51 19.44 -11.68
CA HIS A 259 -5.69 18.02 -11.90
C HIS A 259 -6.68 17.43 -10.89
N GLY A 260 -7.51 16.49 -11.33
CA GLY A 260 -8.35 15.71 -10.43
C GLY A 260 -7.53 14.75 -9.56
N CYS A 261 -8.23 13.90 -8.81
CA CYS A 261 -7.63 12.91 -7.94
C CYS A 261 -8.02 11.48 -8.34
N ILE A 262 -7.03 10.60 -8.40
CA ILE A 262 -7.20 9.16 -8.51
C ILE A 262 -7.24 8.58 -7.09
N CYS A 263 -8.37 7.99 -6.72
CA CYS A 263 -8.57 7.27 -5.46
C CYS A 263 -8.41 5.77 -5.70
N ILE A 264 -7.34 5.19 -5.16
CA ILE A 264 -7.08 3.74 -5.18
C ILE A 264 -7.64 3.14 -3.91
N ILE A 265 -8.53 2.17 -4.04
CA ILE A 265 -9.21 1.53 -2.92
C ILE A 265 -8.79 0.06 -2.89
N TYR A 266 -8.14 -0.34 -1.80
CA TYR A 266 -7.79 -1.71 -1.51
C TYR A 266 -8.77 -2.27 -0.49
N SER A 267 -9.31 -3.46 -0.74
CA SER A 267 -10.22 -4.14 0.17
C SER A 267 -9.84 -5.60 0.30
N PHE A 268 -9.61 -6.03 1.54
CA PHE A 268 -9.27 -7.40 1.90
C PHE A 268 -10.27 -7.91 2.94
N PRO A 269 -10.98 -9.02 2.67
CA PRO A 269 -11.76 -9.67 3.71
C PRO A 269 -10.87 -10.38 4.73
N PRO A 270 -11.38 -10.70 5.94
CA PRO A 270 -10.67 -11.56 6.88
C PRO A 270 -10.43 -12.94 6.27
N GLY A 271 -9.38 -13.61 6.74
CA GLY A 271 -9.00 -14.91 6.20
C GLY A 271 -8.08 -15.71 7.09
N VAL A 272 -7.49 -16.75 6.50
CA VAL A 272 -6.54 -17.67 7.14
C VAL A 272 -5.23 -17.62 6.37
N GLN A 273 -4.11 -17.58 7.10
CA GLN A 273 -2.77 -17.55 6.55
C GLN A 273 -2.46 -18.82 5.75
N ALA A 274 -1.99 -18.64 4.53
CA ALA A 274 -1.54 -19.69 3.63
C ALA A 274 -0.11 -20.12 3.96
N GLN A 275 0.42 -21.12 3.23
CA GLN A 275 1.72 -21.71 3.50
C GLN A 275 2.89 -20.72 3.34
N GLU A 276 2.72 -19.70 2.48
CA GLU A 276 3.71 -18.64 2.26
C GLU A 276 3.69 -17.51 3.31
N HIS A 277 2.75 -17.56 4.27
CA HIS A 277 2.62 -16.55 5.32
C HIS A 277 3.41 -16.94 6.57
N PRO A 278 3.72 -15.97 7.47
CA PRO A 278 4.55 -16.25 8.65
C PRO A 278 4.01 -17.34 9.57
N ASN A 279 2.68 -17.45 9.71
CA ASN A 279 2.02 -18.41 10.60
C ASN A 279 0.88 -19.12 9.85
N PRO A 280 1.16 -20.13 9.01
CA PRO A 280 0.13 -20.85 8.25
C PRO A 280 -0.98 -21.40 9.16
N GLY A 281 -2.24 -21.30 8.71
CA GLY A 281 -3.42 -21.72 9.48
C GLY A 281 -3.93 -20.70 10.51
N VAL A 282 -3.16 -19.66 10.83
CA VAL A 282 -3.60 -18.59 11.75
C VAL A 282 -4.49 -17.59 11.03
N ARG A 283 -5.54 -17.12 11.70
CA ARG A 283 -6.45 -16.10 11.16
C ARG A 283 -5.81 -14.72 11.10
N TYR A 284 -6.21 -13.93 10.10
CA TYR A 284 -5.95 -12.50 10.01
C TYR A 284 -7.27 -11.73 9.82
N PRO A 285 -7.40 -10.51 10.39
CA PRO A 285 -8.54 -9.63 10.14
C PRO A 285 -8.47 -9.03 8.73
N GLY A 286 -9.61 -8.61 8.21
CA GLY A 286 -9.69 -7.86 6.95
C GLY A 286 -9.13 -6.44 7.10
N THR A 287 -9.04 -5.72 5.98
CA THR A 287 -8.71 -4.30 5.99
C THR A 287 -9.20 -3.60 4.72
N ASP A 288 -9.62 -2.35 4.88
CA ASP A 288 -9.87 -1.43 3.77
C ASP A 288 -8.89 -0.27 3.85
N ARG A 289 -8.28 0.09 2.72
CA ARG A 289 -7.33 1.21 2.63
C ARG A 289 -7.60 2.03 1.38
N VAL A 290 -7.44 3.34 1.52
CA VAL A 290 -7.56 4.29 0.40
C VAL A 290 -6.23 5.02 0.23
N ALA A 291 -5.82 5.18 -1.02
CA ALA A 291 -4.65 5.94 -1.41
C ALA A 291 -4.97 6.91 -2.54
N TYR A 292 -4.17 7.97 -2.67
CA TYR A 292 -4.43 9.08 -3.58
C TYR A 292 -3.24 9.36 -4.49
N LEU A 293 -3.51 9.51 -5.79
CA LEU A 293 -2.57 10.02 -6.79
C LEU A 293 -3.21 11.22 -7.52
N PRO A 294 -2.42 12.19 -8.01
CA PRO A 294 -2.95 13.19 -8.91
C PRO A 294 -3.40 12.54 -10.23
N ASP A 295 -4.51 13.01 -10.79
CA ASP A 295 -4.98 12.58 -12.11
C ASP A 295 -4.28 13.37 -13.22
N ASN A 296 -2.97 13.12 -13.34
CA ASN A 296 -2.10 13.69 -14.36
C ASN A 296 -1.27 12.57 -15.01
N PRO A 297 -0.49 12.84 -16.08
CA PRO A 297 0.30 11.81 -16.76
C PRO A 297 1.22 11.02 -15.82
N GLU A 298 1.89 11.69 -14.88
CA GLU A 298 2.81 11.09 -13.90
C GLU A 298 2.07 10.13 -12.95
N GLY A 299 0.96 10.59 -12.36
CA GLY A 299 0.14 9.79 -11.46
C GLY A 299 -0.50 8.60 -12.16
N ASN A 300 -0.89 8.74 -13.43
CA ASN A 300 -1.40 7.63 -14.23
C ASN A 300 -0.32 6.59 -14.55
N ARG A 301 0.94 7.00 -14.77
CA ARG A 301 2.07 6.05 -14.89
C ARG A 301 2.27 5.26 -13.60
N VAL A 302 2.30 5.95 -12.45
CA VAL A 302 2.42 5.30 -11.13
C VAL A 302 1.25 4.34 -10.88
N LEU A 303 0.01 4.72 -11.23
CA LEU A 303 -1.15 3.85 -11.13
C LEU A 303 -0.96 2.54 -11.90
N GLY A 304 -0.43 2.60 -13.12
CA GLY A 304 -0.14 1.41 -13.93
C GLY A 304 0.86 0.47 -13.25
N LEU A 305 1.92 1.03 -12.67
CA LEU A 305 2.92 0.27 -11.91
C LEU A 305 2.32 -0.34 -10.62
N LEU A 306 1.50 0.41 -9.89
CA LEU A 306 0.82 -0.09 -8.69
C LEU A 306 -0.14 -1.25 -9.01
N ARG A 307 -0.82 -1.22 -10.15
CA ARG A 307 -1.64 -2.35 -10.62
C ARG A 307 -0.80 -3.60 -10.85
N ARG A 308 0.32 -3.48 -11.57
CA ARG A 308 1.28 -4.58 -11.77
C ARG A 308 1.79 -5.13 -10.45
N ALA A 309 2.17 -4.25 -9.52
CA ALA A 309 2.63 -4.64 -8.19
C ALA A 309 1.54 -5.37 -7.39
N PHE A 310 0.27 -4.93 -7.49
CA PHE A 310 -0.85 -5.61 -6.84
C PHE A 310 -1.11 -6.99 -7.43
N GLU A 311 -1.06 -7.14 -8.75
CA GLU A 311 -1.18 -8.42 -9.46
C GLU A 311 -0.06 -9.40 -9.06
N GLN A 312 1.15 -8.88 -8.89
CA GLN A 312 2.30 -9.63 -8.39
C GLN A 312 2.32 -9.83 -6.87
N ARG A 313 1.22 -9.47 -6.16
CA ARG A 313 1.08 -9.65 -4.71
C ARG A 313 2.11 -8.88 -3.86
N LEU A 314 2.58 -7.73 -4.34
CA LEU A 314 3.67 -6.95 -3.74
C LEU A 314 3.24 -5.73 -2.93
N ILE A 315 2.00 -5.25 -3.03
CA ILE A 315 1.57 -4.03 -2.31
C ILE A 315 1.42 -4.29 -0.80
N PHE A 316 0.90 -5.45 -0.44
CA PHE A 316 0.65 -5.86 0.93
C PHE A 316 1.39 -7.14 1.30
N THR A 317 1.44 -7.41 2.60
CA THR A 317 1.94 -8.66 3.21
C THR A 317 1.13 -8.97 4.45
N ILE A 318 1.30 -10.16 5.01
CA ILE A 318 0.87 -10.46 6.39
C ILE A 318 2.09 -10.38 7.29
N GLY A 319 1.97 -9.60 8.36
CA GLY A 319 3.06 -9.41 9.30
C GLY A 319 2.65 -8.63 10.54
N THR A 320 3.59 -7.84 11.04
CA THR A 320 3.41 -7.00 12.23
C THR A 320 3.18 -5.56 11.80
N SER A 321 2.08 -4.96 12.27
CA SER A 321 1.79 -3.56 12.06
C SER A 321 2.81 -2.67 12.77
N MET A 322 3.51 -1.82 12.02
CA MET A 322 4.50 -0.90 12.58
C MET A 322 3.88 0.18 13.48
N THR A 323 2.61 0.54 13.26
CA THR A 323 1.94 1.61 14.02
C THR A 323 1.25 1.11 15.27
N THR A 324 0.71 -0.12 15.24
CA THR A 324 -0.08 -0.68 16.35
C THR A 324 0.59 -1.85 17.07
N GLY A 325 1.66 -2.41 16.50
CA GLY A 325 2.33 -3.60 17.03
C GLY A 325 1.56 -4.92 16.83
N MET A 326 0.37 -4.88 16.23
CA MET A 326 -0.45 -6.08 16.04
C MET A 326 0.20 -7.06 15.05
N HIS A 327 0.31 -8.33 15.44
CA HIS A 327 0.80 -9.42 14.59
C HIS A 327 -0.34 -10.06 13.78
N ASN A 328 0.00 -10.83 12.75
CA ASN A 328 -0.96 -11.58 11.92
C ASN A 328 -2.01 -10.68 11.26
N VAL A 329 -1.60 -9.49 10.82
CA VAL A 329 -2.47 -8.52 10.14
C VAL A 329 -1.93 -8.16 8.76
N ILE A 330 -2.80 -7.67 7.89
CA ILE A 330 -2.44 -7.18 6.57
C ILE A 330 -1.76 -5.81 6.70
N THR A 331 -0.51 -5.70 6.25
CA THR A 331 0.31 -4.48 6.31
C THR A 331 0.83 -4.10 4.93
N TRP A 332 1.17 -2.82 4.75
CA TRP A 332 1.93 -2.36 3.57
C TRP A 332 3.26 -3.12 3.45
N ASN A 333 3.77 -3.28 2.22
CA ASN A 333 4.99 -4.03 1.91
C ASN A 333 6.04 -3.17 1.18
N ASP A 334 6.49 -2.11 1.86
CA ASP A 334 7.54 -1.15 1.43
C ASP A 334 7.27 -0.34 0.16
N ILE A 335 6.03 -0.33 -0.34
CA ILE A 335 5.59 0.57 -1.40
C ILE A 335 4.69 1.62 -0.76
N HIS A 336 5.21 2.83 -0.58
CA HIS A 336 4.51 3.89 0.12
C HIS A 336 3.33 4.39 -0.69
N HIS A 337 2.22 4.61 0.02
CA HIS A 337 1.00 5.17 -0.53
C HIS A 337 0.65 6.45 0.22
N LYS A 338 0.05 7.41 -0.50
CA LYS A 338 -0.53 8.60 0.11
C LYS A 338 -1.93 8.29 0.60
N THR A 339 -2.08 8.10 1.91
CA THR A 339 -3.38 7.78 2.55
C THR A 339 -4.11 9.01 3.07
N SER A 340 -3.53 10.21 2.90
CA SER A 340 -4.13 11.50 3.19
C SER A 340 -3.99 12.41 1.97
N ILE A 341 -4.95 13.31 1.78
CA ILE A 341 -4.85 14.36 0.75
C ILE A 341 -4.23 15.66 1.31
N TRP A 342 -3.96 15.72 2.62
CA TRP A 342 -3.38 16.88 3.31
C TRP A 342 -2.31 16.47 4.33
N GLY A 343 -1.63 17.46 4.92
CA GLY A 343 -0.67 17.27 6.02
C GLY A 343 0.74 16.86 5.57
N GLY A 344 0.99 16.84 4.27
CA GLY A 344 2.31 16.56 3.69
C GLY A 344 2.87 15.18 4.04
N PRO A 345 4.19 14.96 3.86
CA PRO A 345 4.81 13.63 4.00
C PRO A 345 4.64 13.02 5.39
N ARG A 346 4.63 13.85 6.45
CA ARG A 346 4.50 13.40 7.86
C ARG A 346 3.13 12.80 8.17
N CYS A 347 2.10 13.21 7.44
CA CYS A 347 0.74 12.67 7.56
C CYS A 347 0.41 11.71 6.42
N PHE A 348 1.42 11.19 5.70
CA PHE A 348 1.23 10.35 4.52
C PHE A 348 0.34 11.02 3.46
N GLY A 349 0.45 12.35 3.31
CA GLY A 349 -0.38 13.12 2.39
C GLY A 349 0.38 14.16 1.57
N TYR A 350 -0.38 15.07 0.99
CA TYR A 350 0.08 16.14 0.10
C TYR A 350 0.11 17.51 0.84
N PRO A 351 0.90 18.49 0.37
CA PRO A 351 1.84 18.40 -0.75
C PRO A 351 3.08 17.54 -0.42
N ASP A 352 3.57 16.79 -1.41
CA ASP A 352 4.86 16.08 -1.34
C ASP A 352 5.47 16.00 -2.74
N PRO A 353 6.32 16.97 -3.12
CA PRO A 353 6.87 17.05 -4.47
C PRO A 353 7.78 15.86 -4.84
N THR A 354 8.25 15.09 -3.84
CA THR A 354 9.15 13.96 -4.07
C THR A 354 8.43 12.63 -4.22
N TYR A 355 7.15 12.56 -3.89
CA TYR A 355 6.45 11.28 -3.71
C TYR A 355 6.42 10.42 -4.98
N LEU A 356 6.03 10.97 -6.13
CA LEU A 356 5.89 10.20 -7.37
C LEU A 356 7.24 9.61 -7.83
N VAL A 357 8.35 10.31 -7.57
CA VAL A 357 9.70 9.80 -7.83
C VAL A 357 10.02 8.65 -6.88
N ARG A 358 9.85 8.87 -5.56
CA ARG A 358 10.16 7.89 -4.52
C ARG A 358 9.37 6.59 -4.69
N VAL A 359 8.05 6.66 -4.92
CA VAL A 359 7.23 5.45 -5.09
C VAL A 359 7.62 4.69 -6.37
N THR A 360 8.04 5.40 -7.43
CA THR A 360 8.54 4.76 -8.66
C THR A 360 9.86 4.03 -8.40
N GLU A 361 10.74 4.58 -7.56
CA GLU A 361 11.97 3.90 -7.13
C GLU A 361 11.67 2.66 -6.28
N GLU A 362 10.76 2.76 -5.31
CA GLU A 362 10.33 1.64 -4.47
C GLU A 362 9.72 0.50 -5.32
N LEU A 363 8.93 0.84 -6.33
CA LEU A 363 8.38 -0.13 -7.29
C LEU A 363 9.49 -0.79 -8.11
N ARG A 364 10.46 -0.01 -8.58
CA ARG A 364 11.63 -0.54 -9.32
C ARG A 364 12.46 -1.50 -8.46
N GLU A 365 12.67 -1.20 -7.18
CA GLU A 365 13.36 -2.08 -6.23
C GLU A 365 12.64 -3.42 -6.02
N LYS A 366 11.32 -3.45 -6.24
CA LYS A 366 10.50 -4.66 -6.22
C LYS A 366 10.40 -5.33 -7.60
N GLY A 367 11.15 -4.86 -8.61
CA GLY A 367 11.15 -5.40 -9.97
C GLY A 367 9.96 -4.96 -10.83
N ILE A 368 9.24 -3.91 -10.41
CA ILE A 368 8.11 -3.35 -11.16
C ILE A 368 8.58 -2.11 -11.91
N THR A 369 8.72 -2.26 -13.22
CA THR A 369 9.18 -1.23 -14.15
C THR A 369 8.14 -1.00 -15.25
N ALA A 370 8.33 -0.02 -16.13
CA ALA A 370 7.34 0.35 -17.15
C ALA A 370 7.41 -0.56 -18.41
N ASP A 371 8.53 -1.23 -18.57
CA ASP A 371 8.90 -2.23 -19.57
C ASP A 371 8.11 -3.55 -19.48
#